data_AF-A0A387BPE7-F1
#
_entry.id   AF-A0A387BPE7-F1
#
_cell.length_a   1.000
_cell.length_b   1.000
_cell.length_c   1.000
_cell.angle_alpha   90.00
_cell.angle_beta   90.00
_cell.angle_gamma   90.00
#
_symmetry.space_group_name_H-M   'P 1'
#
loop_
_entity.id
_entity.type
_entity.pdbx_description
1 polymer ?
#
loop_
_entity_poly.entity_id
_entity_poly.type
_entity_poly.pdbx_seq_one_letter_code
_entity_poly.pdbx_strand_id
1 'polypeptide(L)'
;MNWIDRFFPRTPASTGPAVGIGMLVAVVSDANQADAWDDDPVGVVIAPGNKEIAPYPGLQLPRYWTVAFEHPSYTGDGRGPFEQATFPEYRLRVLDPNPS
;
A
#
# COMPACT_ATOMS: atom_id res chain seq x y z
N MET A 1 28.47 16.29 16.04
CA MET A 1 27.68 15.04 15.96
C MET A 1 26.37 15.24 16.70
N ASN A 2 25.24 15.25 15.99
CA ASN A 2 23.91 15.44 16.58
C ASN A 2 23.32 14.06 16.97
N TRP A 3 22.73 13.97 18.15
CA TRP A 3 22.37 12.72 18.83
C TRP A 3 20.92 12.27 18.59
N ILE A 4 20.17 13.02 17.77
CA ILE A 4 18.71 12.94 17.62
C ILE A 4 18.30 11.94 16.52
N ASP A 5 19.20 11.59 15.60
CA ASP A 5 18.92 10.74 14.42
C ASP A 5 18.70 9.25 14.74
N ARG A 6 18.93 8.78 15.97
CA ARG A 6 18.74 7.37 16.34
C ARG A 6 17.32 6.98 16.70
N PHE A 7 16.44 7.94 17.01
CA PHE A 7 15.08 7.66 17.48
C PHE A 7 14.02 7.77 16.38
N PHE A 8 14.39 8.33 15.21
CA PHE A 8 13.53 8.35 14.04
C PHE A 8 14.15 7.42 13.01
N PRO A 9 13.70 6.15 12.91
CA PRO A 9 13.99 5.40 11.70
C PRO A 9 13.53 6.28 10.54
N ARG A 10 14.44 6.60 9.61
CA ARG A 10 14.04 7.21 8.34
C ARG A 10 13.07 6.22 7.74
N THR A 11 11.78 6.54 7.80
CA THR A 11 10.78 5.85 6.98
C THR A 11 11.38 5.84 5.58
N PRO A 12 11.50 4.68 4.91
CA PRO A 12 11.90 4.72 3.51
C PRO A 12 10.93 5.68 2.84
N ALA A 13 11.45 6.82 2.37
CA ALA A 13 10.67 7.69 1.54
C ALA A 13 10.18 6.79 0.41
N SER A 14 8.87 6.66 0.23
CA SER A 14 8.35 6.04 -0.98
C SER A 14 8.90 6.87 -2.12
N THR A 15 9.91 6.36 -2.82
CA THR A 15 10.59 7.09 -3.92
C THR A 15 9.67 7.22 -5.14
N GLY A 16 8.46 6.67 -5.09
CA GLY A 16 7.44 6.80 -6.13
C GLY A 16 6.52 8.01 -5.95
N PRO A 17 5.72 8.34 -6.97
CA PRO A 17 4.70 9.38 -6.87
C PRO A 17 3.68 9.05 -5.78
N ALA A 18 3.11 10.09 -5.16
CA ALA A 18 2.07 9.92 -4.14
C ALA A 18 0.86 9.17 -4.72
N VAL A 19 0.31 8.23 -3.95
CA VAL A 19 -0.87 7.45 -4.35
C VAL A 19 -2.14 8.29 -4.19
N GLY A 20 -3.07 8.14 -5.12
CA GLY A 20 -4.34 8.85 -5.13
C GLY A 20 -5.44 8.07 -5.86
N ILE A 21 -6.69 8.52 -5.69
CA ILE A 21 -7.86 7.91 -6.32
C ILE A 21 -7.72 7.97 -7.85
N GLY A 22 -8.09 6.87 -8.52
CA GLY A 22 -8.01 6.72 -9.98
C GLY A 22 -6.63 6.28 -10.49
N MET A 23 -5.63 6.12 -9.62
CA MET A 23 -4.30 5.67 -10.02
C MET A 23 -4.26 4.15 -10.16
N LEU A 24 -3.62 3.69 -11.24
CA LEU A 24 -3.28 2.29 -11.45
C LEU A 24 -2.08 1.92 -10.56
N VAL A 25 -2.23 0.86 -9.78
CA VAL A 25 -1.23 0.41 -8.81
C VAL A 25 -1.02 -1.09 -8.88
N ALA A 26 0.22 -1.53 -8.69
CA ALA A 26 0.54 -2.91 -8.37
C ALA A 26 0.69 -3.07 -6.85
N VAL A 27 0.16 -4.17 -6.32
CA VAL A 27 0.33 -4.56 -4.92
C VAL A 27 1.67 -5.26 -4.76
N VAL A 28 2.51 -4.74 -3.86
CA VAL A 28 3.80 -5.32 -3.53
C VAL A 28 3.67 -6.23 -2.32
N SER A 29 4.20 -7.44 -2.43
CA SER A 29 4.30 -8.38 -1.31
C SER A 29 5.15 -7.82 -0.17
N ASP A 30 4.63 -7.87 1.06
CA ASP A 30 5.43 -7.58 2.25
C ASP A 30 6.34 -8.79 2.54
N ALA A 31 7.59 -8.55 2.93
CA ALA A 31 8.56 -9.61 3.19
C ALA A 31 8.12 -10.57 4.33
N ASN A 32 7.17 -10.15 5.17
CA ASN A 32 6.50 -11.01 6.14
C ASN A 32 5.24 -11.63 5.52
N GLN A 33 5.40 -12.82 4.93
CA GLN A 33 4.46 -13.63 4.13
C GLN A 33 2.97 -13.72 4.52
N ALA A 34 2.53 -13.24 5.69
CA ALA A 34 1.15 -13.43 6.16
C ALA A 34 0.08 -12.72 5.30
N ASP A 35 0.51 -11.79 4.43
CA ASP A 35 -0.36 -10.95 3.61
C ASP A 35 0.16 -10.87 2.16
N ALA A 36 0.85 -11.93 1.71
CA ALA A 36 1.30 -12.07 0.33
C ALA A 36 0.09 -12.31 -0.58
N TRP A 37 0.10 -11.69 -1.76
CA TRP A 37 -0.94 -11.86 -2.78
C TRP A 37 -0.40 -12.71 -3.92
N ASP A 38 -1.27 -13.52 -4.49
CA ASP A 38 -0.95 -14.34 -5.65
C ASP A 38 -0.80 -13.42 -6.88
N ASP A 39 0.17 -13.72 -7.75
CA ASP A 39 0.42 -13.03 -9.03
C ASP A 39 0.64 -11.49 -8.97
N ASP A 40 1.03 -10.91 -7.81
CA ASP A 40 1.28 -9.46 -7.62
C ASP A 40 0.17 -8.58 -8.25
N PRO A 41 -1.04 -8.56 -7.65
CA PRO A 41 -2.25 -8.10 -8.34
C PRO A 41 -2.21 -6.62 -8.67
N VAL A 42 -2.85 -6.28 -9.80
CA VAL A 42 -2.96 -4.92 -10.32
C VAL A 42 -4.40 -4.43 -10.20
N GLY A 43 -4.55 -3.16 -9.85
CA GLY A 43 -5.87 -2.54 -9.69
C GLY A 43 -5.84 -1.02 -9.65
N VAL A 44 -7.01 -0.43 -9.48
CA VAL A 44 -7.21 1.03 -9.41
C VAL A 44 -7.59 1.42 -7.99
N VAL A 45 -6.99 2.49 -7.49
CA VAL A 45 -7.37 3.07 -6.19
C VAL A 45 -8.76 3.70 -6.30
N ILE A 46 -9.72 3.25 -5.49
CA ILE A 46 -11.11 3.73 -5.54
C ILE A 46 -11.53 4.56 -4.32
N ALA A 47 -10.83 4.42 -3.19
CA ALA A 47 -11.14 5.13 -1.97
C ALA A 47 -9.94 5.23 -1.02
N PRO A 48 -9.88 6.24 -0.13
CA PRO A 48 -9.00 6.16 1.04
C PRO A 48 -9.41 4.96 1.91
N GLY A 49 -8.43 4.30 2.52
CA GLY A 49 -8.66 3.25 3.50
C GLY A 49 -8.93 3.86 4.87
N ASN A 50 -9.95 3.35 5.56
CA ASN A 50 -10.29 3.83 6.89
C ASN A 50 -9.39 3.16 7.94
N LYS A 51 -8.77 3.95 8.82
CA LYS A 51 -8.47 3.51 10.18
C LYS A 51 -9.37 4.30 11.12
N GLU A 52 -10.19 3.58 11.90
CA GLU A 52 -11.03 4.15 12.96
C GLU A 52 -10.24 4.74 14.15
N ILE A 53 -8.91 4.64 14.13
CA ILE A 53 -8.07 5.06 15.26
C ILE A 53 -7.56 6.48 15.01
N ALA A 54 -8.10 7.44 15.76
CA ALA A 54 -7.58 8.79 15.81
C ALA A 54 -6.10 8.76 16.23
N PRO A 55 -5.19 9.41 15.48
CA PRO A 55 -3.78 9.44 15.84
C PRO A 55 -3.57 10.22 17.14
N TYR A 56 -2.83 9.66 18.09
CA TYR A 56 -2.29 10.42 19.21
C TYR A 56 -1.33 11.52 18.70
N PRO A 57 -1.18 12.65 19.41
CA PRO A 57 -0.25 13.70 19.03
C PRO A 57 1.17 13.13 18.82
N GLY A 58 1.71 13.27 17.61
CA GLY A 58 3.04 12.78 17.24
C GLY A 58 3.10 11.42 16.54
N LEU A 59 1.99 10.68 16.44
CA LEU A 59 1.94 9.42 15.70
C LEU A 59 1.49 9.65 14.25
N GLN A 60 2.42 9.53 13.29
CA GLN A 60 2.08 9.46 11.88
C GLN A 60 1.66 8.02 11.55
N LEU A 61 0.36 7.77 11.42
CA LEU A 61 -0.13 6.50 10.92
C LEU A 61 0.14 6.40 9.40
N PRO A 62 0.49 5.21 8.88
CA PRO A 62 0.58 5.02 7.43
C PRO A 62 -0.78 5.29 6.78
N ARG A 63 -0.75 5.93 5.61
CA ARG A 63 -1.96 6.12 4.77
C ARG A 63 -2.40 4.79 4.20
N TYR A 64 -3.70 4.59 4.07
CA TYR A 64 -4.30 3.40 3.48
C TYR A 64 -5.15 3.75 2.28
N TRP A 65 -5.29 2.80 1.36
CA TRP A 65 -6.01 2.96 0.10
C TRP A 65 -6.74 1.66 -0.23
N THR A 66 -8.01 1.79 -0.65
CA THR A 66 -8.79 0.68 -1.20
C THR A 66 -8.52 0.59 -2.69
N VAL A 67 -8.10 -0.59 -3.14
CA VAL A 67 -7.79 -0.91 -4.53
C VAL A 67 -8.84 -1.89 -5.04
N ALA A 68 -9.49 -1.58 -6.16
CA ALA A 68 -10.31 -2.51 -6.92
C ALA A 68 -9.45 -3.20 -7.97
N PHE A 69 -9.45 -4.52 -7.98
CA PHE A 69 -8.62 -5.30 -8.90
C PHE A 69 -9.24 -5.39 -10.29
N GLU A 70 -8.39 -5.48 -11.33
CA GLU A 70 -8.85 -5.72 -12.70
C GLU A 70 -9.50 -7.10 -12.85
N HIS A 71 -8.89 -8.10 -12.19
CA HIS A 71 -9.40 -9.46 -12.08
C HIS A 71 -9.48 -9.86 -10.60
N PRO A 72 -10.50 -10.62 -10.17
CA PRO A 72 -10.60 -11.04 -8.79
C PRO A 72 -9.34 -11.82 -8.36
N SER A 73 -8.73 -11.39 -7.25
CA SER A 73 -7.40 -11.83 -6.82
C SER A 73 -7.45 -12.71 -5.58
N TYR A 74 -6.45 -13.57 -5.42
CA TYR A 74 -6.31 -14.45 -4.25
C TYR A 74 -5.12 -14.03 -3.41
N THR A 75 -5.20 -14.29 -2.11
CA THR A 75 -4.03 -14.24 -1.23
C THR A 75 -3.20 -15.51 -1.41
N GLY A 76 -1.91 -15.47 -1.08
CA GLY A 76 -1.00 -16.62 -1.24
C GLY A 76 -1.34 -17.83 -0.37
N ASP A 77 -2.22 -17.67 0.63
CA ASP A 77 -2.80 -18.77 1.41
C ASP A 77 -4.14 -19.29 0.85
N GLY A 78 -4.54 -18.82 -0.33
CA GLY A 78 -5.70 -19.30 -1.08
C GLY A 78 -7.04 -18.66 -0.71
N ARG A 79 -7.08 -17.59 0.10
CA ARG A 79 -8.33 -16.86 0.37
C ARG A 79 -8.67 -15.96 -0.83
N GLY A 80 -9.97 -15.80 -1.08
CA GLY A 80 -10.51 -15.06 -2.21
C GLY A 80 -11.64 -15.82 -2.90
N PRO A 81 -12.03 -15.42 -4.12
CA PRO A 81 -11.52 -14.26 -4.85
C PRO A 81 -11.97 -12.93 -4.23
N PHE A 82 -11.06 -11.96 -4.18
CA PHE A 82 -11.36 -10.60 -3.76
C PHE A 82 -11.48 -9.69 -4.99
N GLU A 83 -12.56 -8.91 -5.08
CA GLU A 83 -12.70 -7.86 -6.09
C GLU A 83 -11.96 -6.57 -5.69
N GLN A 84 -11.74 -6.38 -4.39
CA GLN A 84 -11.07 -5.21 -3.84
C GLN A 84 -10.43 -5.52 -2.49
N ALA A 85 -9.39 -4.77 -2.12
CA ALA A 85 -8.75 -4.86 -0.81
C ALA A 85 -8.13 -3.51 -0.38
N THR A 86 -7.90 -3.34 0.92
CA THR A 86 -7.28 -2.14 1.50
C THR A 86 -5.82 -2.38 1.83
N PHE A 87 -4.94 -1.53 1.33
CA PHE A 87 -3.50 -1.62 1.50
C PHE A 87 -2.93 -0.36 2.14
N PRO A 88 -1.85 -0.47 2.94
CA PRO A 88 -1.07 0.70 3.27
C PRO A 88 -0.31 1.21 2.04
N GLU A 89 -0.13 2.52 1.94
CA GLU A 89 0.47 3.21 0.78
C GLU A 89 1.85 2.66 0.40
N TYR A 90 2.66 2.21 1.36
CA TYR A 90 3.98 1.65 1.10
C TYR A 90 3.97 0.28 0.39
N ARG A 91 2.81 -0.41 0.34
CA ARG A 91 2.62 -1.64 -0.44
C ARG A 91 2.08 -1.39 -1.84
N LEU A 92 1.87 -0.13 -2.22
CA LEU A 92 1.34 0.23 -3.53
C LEU A 92 2.43 0.88 -4.37
N ARG A 93 2.71 0.28 -5.51
CA ARG A 93 3.56 0.89 -6.53
C ARG A 93 2.67 1.46 -7.63
N VAL A 94 2.67 2.78 -7.76
CA VAL A 94 2.05 3.45 -8.91
C VAL A 94 2.68 2.95 -10.19
N LEU A 95 1.84 2.48 -11.11
CA LEU A 95 2.25 2.12 -12.46
C LEU A 95 2.16 3.37 -13.33
N ASP A 96 3.27 3.72 -13.98
CA ASP A 96 3.28 4.83 -14.94
C ASP A 96 2.48 4.39 -16.19
N PRO A 97 1.47 5.16 -16.63
CA PRO A 97 0.73 4.83 -17.85
C PRO A 97 1.59 4.96 -19.11
N ASN A 98 2.78 5.56 -19.04
CA ASN A 98 3.69 5.72 -20.17
C ASN A 98 5.10 5.20 -19.84
N PRO A 99 5.42 3.92 -20.15
CA PRO A 99 6.78 3.43 -20.03
C PRO A 99 7.66 4.17 -21.05
N SER A 100 8.65 4.92 -20.56
CA SER A 100 9.62 5.66 -21.39
C SER A 100 10.51 4.74 -22.20
#